data_AF-F9MRA8-F1
#
_entry.id   AF-F9MRA8-F1
#
_cell.length_a   1.000
_cell.length_b   1.000
_cell.length_c   1.000
_cell.angle_alpha   90.00
_cell.angle_beta   90.00
_cell.angle_gamma   90.00
#
_symmetry.space_group_name_H-M   'P 1'
#
loop_
_entity.id
_entity.type
_entity.pdbx_description
1 polymer ?
#
loop_
_entity_poly.entity_id
_entity_poly.type
_entity_poly.pdbx_seq_one_letter_code
_entity_poly.pdbx_strand_id
1 'polypeptide(L)'
;MDMGQCNDAYSAIKVALALSDAFHCSVNDLPLTLILSWYEQKAVCILLTLLYLGVKNIYLGPSLPAFISPNILQYLVKHYHISPISTPEKDLATILPQ
;
A
#
# COMPACT_ATOMS: atom_id res chain seq x y z
N MET A 1 -10.82 -11.12 3.26
CA MET A 1 -10.99 -11.35 4.71
C MET A 1 -11.21 -9.99 5.32
N ASP A 2 -12.37 -9.74 5.93
CA ASP A 2 -12.59 -8.46 6.62
C ASP A 2 -11.83 -8.48 7.95
N MET A 3 -11.00 -7.46 8.17
CA MET A 3 -10.17 -7.33 9.37
C MET A 3 -10.80 -6.37 10.38
N GLY A 4 -11.87 -5.67 10.04
CA GLY A 4 -12.57 -4.73 10.92
C GLY A 4 -12.54 -3.29 10.39
N GLN A 5 -12.40 -2.34 11.31
CA GLN A 5 -12.38 -0.92 11.02
C GLN A 5 -11.02 -0.48 10.44
N CYS A 6 -10.92 0.80 10.05
CA CYS A 6 -9.68 1.35 9.49
C CYS A 6 -8.44 1.14 10.39
N ASN A 7 -8.58 1.19 11.72
CA ASN A 7 -7.50 0.92 12.67
C ASN A 7 -7.08 -0.56 12.70
N ASP A 8 -7.95 -1.48 12.30
CA ASP A 8 -7.63 -2.90 12.18
C ASP A 8 -6.78 -3.21 10.94
N ALA A 9 -6.41 -2.19 10.15
CA ALA A 9 -5.27 -2.26 9.25
C ALA A 9 -3.99 -2.72 9.99
N TYR A 10 -3.85 -2.41 11.29
CA TYR A 10 -2.79 -2.98 12.12
C TYR A 10 -2.81 -4.51 12.13
N SER A 11 -3.99 -5.11 12.29
CA SER A 11 -4.18 -6.57 12.27
C SER A 11 -3.81 -7.14 10.90
N ALA A 12 -4.24 -6.49 9.81
CA ALA A 12 -3.86 -6.89 8.44
C ALA A 12 -2.34 -6.86 8.23
N ILE A 13 -1.67 -5.81 8.71
CA ILE A 13 -0.20 -5.68 8.66
C ILE A 13 0.46 -6.79 9.48
N LYS A 14 -0.06 -7.10 10.68
CA LYS A 14 0.48 -8.21 11.49
C LYS A 14 0.36 -9.55 10.79
N VAL A 15 -0.73 -9.81 10.08
CA VAL A 15 -0.88 -11.03 9.26
C VAL A 15 0.16 -11.05 8.14
N ALA A 16 0.35 -9.94 7.42
CA ALA A 16 1.36 -9.87 6.36
C ALA A 16 2.78 -10.10 6.88
N LEU A 17 3.15 -9.48 8.02
CA LEU A 17 4.45 -9.67 8.64
C LEU A 17 4.66 -11.12 9.13
N ALA A 18 3.64 -11.72 9.75
CA ALA A 18 3.72 -13.11 10.17
C ALA A 18 3.88 -14.06 8.96
N LEU A 19 3.24 -13.73 7.83
CA LEU A 19 3.38 -14.49 6.59
C LEU A 19 4.79 -14.36 6.00
N SER A 20 5.36 -13.14 5.98
CA SER A 20 6.73 -12.93 5.51
C SER A 20 7.75 -13.64 6.38
N ASP A 21 7.54 -13.65 7.71
CA ASP A 21 8.39 -14.39 8.64
C ASP A 21 8.32 -15.90 8.38
N ALA A 22 7.12 -16.44 8.16
CA ALA A 22 6.91 -17.86 7.87
C ALA A 22 7.55 -18.31 6.55
N PHE A 23 7.61 -17.42 5.55
CA PHE A 23 8.28 -17.68 4.27
C PHE A 23 9.75 -17.23 4.24
N HIS A 24 10.27 -16.69 5.34
CA HIS A 24 11.63 -16.17 5.43
C HIS A 24 11.98 -15.16 4.32
N CYS A 25 11.05 -14.26 4.00
CA CYS A 25 11.21 -13.23 2.97
C CYS A 25 10.85 -11.83 3.50
N SER A 26 11.06 -10.79 2.68
CA SER A 26 10.53 -9.47 3.01
C SER A 26 9.01 -9.44 2.80
N VAL A 27 8.30 -8.57 3.52
CA VAL A 27 6.88 -8.30 3.26
C VAL A 27 6.62 -7.87 1.81
N ASN A 28 7.62 -7.25 1.16
CA ASN A 28 7.55 -6.83 -0.24
C ASN A 28 7.73 -7.98 -1.24
N ASP A 29 8.22 -9.15 -0.79
CA ASP A 29 8.41 -10.35 -1.62
C ASP A 29 7.20 -11.28 -1.56
N LEU A 30 6.24 -11.00 -0.69
CA LEU A 30 4.99 -11.75 -0.62
C LEU A 30 4.20 -11.57 -1.93
N PRO A 31 3.42 -12.58 -2.35
CA PRO A 31 2.47 -12.46 -3.45
C PRO A 31 1.25 -11.63 -3.01
N LEU A 32 1.48 -10.41 -2.56
CA LEU A 32 0.52 -9.48 -1.99
C LEU A 32 0.65 -8.14 -2.72
N THR A 33 -0.43 -7.71 -3.37
CA THR A 33 -0.53 -6.35 -3.90
C THR A 33 -1.35 -5.48 -2.94
N LEU A 34 -0.87 -4.27 -2.68
CA LEU A 34 -1.55 -3.30 -1.82
C LEU A 34 -2.20 -2.19 -2.65
N ILE A 35 -3.52 -2.18 -2.67
CA ILE A 35 -4.34 -1.10 -3.19
C ILE A 35 -4.98 -0.38 -2.00
N LEU A 36 -4.47 0.80 -1.67
CA LEU A 36 -4.94 1.61 -0.55
C LEU A 36 -5.93 2.67 -1.05
N SER A 37 -7.20 2.42 -0.80
CA SER A 37 -8.26 3.42 -0.95
C SER A 37 -8.28 4.34 0.26
N TRP A 38 -8.24 5.65 0.05
CA TRP A 38 -8.24 6.65 1.11
C TRP A 38 -9.33 7.71 0.91
N TYR A 39 -9.67 8.39 2.00
CA TYR A 39 -10.57 9.55 1.97
C TYR A 39 -10.19 10.60 3.01
N GLU A 40 -9.98 10.18 4.27
CA GLU A 40 -9.69 11.08 5.39
C GLU A 40 -8.32 10.80 6.03
N GLN A 41 -8.02 11.50 7.13
CA GLN A 41 -6.69 11.58 7.70
C GLN A 41 -6.23 10.30 8.40
N LYS A 42 -7.13 9.44 8.90
CA LYS A 42 -6.72 8.13 9.44
C LYS A 42 -6.12 7.25 8.36
N ALA A 43 -6.64 7.29 7.13
CA ALA A 43 -6.02 6.58 6.01
C ALA A 43 -4.60 7.10 5.70
N VAL A 44 -4.33 8.39 5.93
CA VAL A 44 -2.97 8.95 5.82
C VAL A 44 -2.05 8.36 6.91
N CYS A 45 -2.53 8.21 8.15
CA CYS A 45 -1.76 7.55 9.20
C CYS A 45 -1.43 6.09 8.87
N ILE A 46 -2.37 5.37 8.23
CA ILE A 46 -2.13 4.00 7.76
C ILE A 46 -1.06 4.00 6.67
N LEU A 47 -1.14 4.91 5.69
CA LEU A 47 -0.11 5.04 4.66
C LEU A 47 1.27 5.31 5.27
N LEU A 48 1.39 6.29 6.18
CA LEU A 48 2.65 6.59 6.85
C LEU A 48 3.19 5.40 7.66
N THR A 49 2.31 4.61 8.27
CA THR A 49 2.69 3.37 8.99
C THR A 49 3.29 2.34 8.04
N LEU A 50 2.67 2.12 6.87
CA LEU A 50 3.19 1.22 5.84
C LEU A 50 4.56 1.70 5.34
N LEU A 51 4.71 3.00 5.08
CA LEU A 51 5.99 3.60 4.67
C LEU A 51 7.08 3.48 5.75
N TYR A 52 6.73 3.65 7.03
CA TYR A 52 7.65 3.45 8.15
C TYR A 52 8.13 2.00 8.24
N LEU A 53 7.24 1.04 8.00
CA LEU A 53 7.56 -0.39 7.96
C LEU A 53 8.32 -0.82 6.69
N GLY A 54 8.60 0.11 5.77
CA GLY A 54 9.35 -0.16 4.55
C GLY A 54 8.54 -0.90 3.48
N VAL A 55 7.21 -0.88 3.57
CA VAL A 55 6.31 -1.44 2.55
C VAL A 55 6.37 -0.58 1.29
N LYS A 56 6.46 -1.23 0.14
CA LYS A 56 6.59 -0.62 -1.18
C LYS A 56 5.49 -1.09 -2.13
N ASN A 57 5.47 -0.53 -3.34
CA ASN A 57 4.57 -0.91 -4.44
C ASN A 57 3.08 -0.72 -4.08
N ILE A 58 2.77 0.37 -3.39
CA ILE A 58 1.41 0.70 -2.95
C ILE A 58 0.70 1.49 -4.05
N TYR A 59 -0.45 1.00 -4.48
CA TYR A 59 -1.37 1.74 -5.33
C TYR A 59 -2.28 2.62 -4.46
N LEU A 60 -2.30 3.94 -4.70
CA LEU A 60 -3.02 4.91 -3.89
C LEU A 60 -4.15 5.57 -4.71
N GLY A 61 -5.37 5.58 -4.18
CA GLY A 61 -6.55 6.12 -4.86
C GLY A 61 -7.72 6.46 -3.93
N PRO A 62 -8.80 7.07 -4.43
CA PRO A 62 -9.11 7.25 -5.85
C PRO A 62 -8.37 8.40 -6.54
N SER A 63 -7.85 9.35 -5.78
CA SER A 63 -6.96 10.42 -6.26
C SER A 63 -5.73 10.51 -5.36
N LEU A 64 -4.67 11.15 -5.84
CA LEU A 64 -3.54 11.48 -4.94
C LEU A 64 -3.96 12.58 -3.97
N PRO A 65 -3.54 12.52 -2.68
CA PRO A 65 -3.84 13.57 -1.73
C PRO A 65 -3.29 14.93 -2.19
N ALA A 66 -4.17 15.94 -2.23
CA ALA A 66 -3.83 17.28 -2.71
C ALA A 66 -2.73 17.98 -1.90
N PHE A 67 -2.48 17.54 -0.66
CA PHE A 67 -1.41 18.06 0.19
C PHE A 67 -0.02 17.51 -0.17
N ILE A 68 0.09 16.51 -1.06
CA ILE A 68 1.37 15.99 -1.52
C ILE A 68 1.89 16.88 -2.66
N SER A 69 2.95 17.63 -2.39
CA SER A 69 3.62 18.43 -3.41
C SER A 69 4.35 17.55 -4.43
N PRO A 70 4.65 18.06 -5.65
CA PRO A 70 5.36 17.28 -6.67
C PRO A 70 6.70 16.70 -6.21
N ASN A 71 7.47 17.44 -5.41
CA ASN A 71 8.76 16.98 -4.89
C ASN A 71 8.59 15.82 -3.90
N ILE A 72 7.58 15.88 -3.04
CA ILE A 72 7.27 14.80 -2.11
C ILE A 72 6.74 13.59 -2.86
N LEU A 73 5.87 13.79 -3.86
CA LEU A 73 5.38 12.70 -4.70
C LEU A 73 6.55 11.98 -5.39
N GLN A 74 7.49 12.74 -5.98
CA GLN A 74 8.66 12.16 -6.64
C GLN A 74 9.53 11.36 -5.67
N TYR A 75 9.71 11.83 -4.44
CA TYR A 75 10.40 11.08 -3.39
C TYR A 75 9.67 9.76 -3.07
N LEU A 76 8.35 9.81 -2.88
CA LEU A 76 7.55 8.61 -2.59
C LEU A 76 7.58 7.60 -3.74
N VAL A 77 7.50 8.05 -4.99
CA VAL A 77 7.65 7.20 -6.17
C VAL A 77 9.05 6.55 -6.19
N LYS A 78 10.11 7.34 -6.02
CA LYS A 78 11.50 6.86 -6.11
C LYS A 78 11.88 5.87 -5.02
N HIS A 79 11.40 6.08 -3.79
CA HIS A 79 11.86 5.32 -2.62
C HIS A 79 10.89 4.20 -2.20
N TYR A 80 9.60 4.38 -2.47
CA TYR A 80 8.53 3.46 -2.04
C TYR A 80 7.68 2.91 -3.20
N HIS A 81 7.91 3.36 -4.43
CA HIS A 81 7.15 2.95 -5.61
C HIS A 81 5.63 3.15 -5.44
N ILE A 82 5.23 4.27 -4.82
CA ILE A 82 3.82 4.66 -4.79
C ILE A 82 3.35 4.91 -6.23
N SER A 83 2.22 4.32 -6.59
CA SER A 83 1.57 4.51 -7.90
C SER A 83 0.13 4.98 -7.72
N PRO A 84 -0.40 5.89 -8.57
CA PRO A 84 -1.83 6.10 -8.61
C PRO A 84 -2.54 4.85 -9.20
N ILE A 85 -3.79 4.63 -8.82
CA ILE A 85 -4.65 3.66 -9.52
C ILE A 85 -5.03 4.17 -10.91
N SER A 86 -5.46 3.27 -11.79
CA SER A 86 -6.00 3.60 -13.11
C SER A 86 -7.44 3.09 -13.29
N THR A 87 -7.69 2.27 -14.30
CA THR A 87 -8.94 1.51 -14.48
C THR A 87 -8.77 0.11 -13.92
N PRO A 88 -9.81 -0.51 -13.33
CA PRO A 88 -9.73 -1.86 -12.77
C PRO A 88 -9.08 -2.88 -13.71
N GLU A 89 -9.42 -2.88 -15.00
CA GLU A 89 -8.91 -3.83 -15.99
C GLU A 89 -7.39 -3.71 -16.18
N LYS A 90 -6.89 -2.47 -16.24
CA LYS A 90 -5.45 -2.18 -16.41
C LYS A 90 -4.67 -2.49 -15.14
N ASP A 91 -5.20 -2.12 -13.99
CA ASP A 91 -4.55 -2.38 -12.71
C ASP A 91 -4.48 -3.90 -12.47
N LEU A 92 -5.57 -4.64 -12.68
CA LEU A 92 -5.61 -6.11 -12.56
C LEU A 92 -4.63 -6.79 -13.52
N ALA A 93 -4.58 -6.36 -14.79
CA ALA A 93 -3.63 -6.90 -15.77
C ALA A 93 -2.16 -6.63 -15.41
N THR A 94 -1.90 -5.60 -14.60
CA THR A 94 -0.55 -5.23 -14.15
C THR A 94 -0.13 -6.00 -12.90
N ILE A 95 -1.05 -6.20 -11.95
CA ILE A 95 -0.72 -6.70 -10.59
C ILE A 95 -0.87 -8.21 -10.44
N LEU A 96 -1.66 -8.87 -11.30
CA LEU A 96 -1.82 -10.31 -11.26
C LEU A 96 -0.69 -11.00 -12.06
N PRO A 97 -0.16 -12.13 -11.57
CA PRO A 97 0.73 -12.96 -12.37
C PRO A 97 0.00 -13.40 -13.65
N GLN A 98 0.70 -13.37 -14.80
CA GLN A 98 0.20 -13.98 -16.04
C GLN A 98 0.40 -15.49 -16.02
#